data_AF-A0A373VVG7-F1
#
_entry.id   AF-A0A373VVG7-F1
#
_cell.length_a   1.000
_cell.length_b   1.000
_cell.length_c   1.000
_cell.angle_alpha   90.00
_cell.angle_beta   90.00
_cell.angle_gamma   90.00
#
_symmetry.space_group_name_H-M   'P 1'
#
loop_
_entity.id
_entity.type
_entity.pdbx_description
1 polymer ?
#
loop_
_entity_poly.entity_id
_entity_poly.type
_entity_poly.pdbx_seq_one_letter_code
_entity_poly.pdbx_strand_id
1 'polypeptide(L)'
;MFEELAGYIKGIVFFSLFANLILDFMPNINYKKYIKVLIGILLIIVILKPILNFDFLLNEINDKVDDVSFELNNDLQVDEKINEMETKIYERILEGENFER
;
A
#
# COMPACT_ATOMS: atom_id res chain seq x y z
N MET A 1 -9.23 -14.56 10.00
CA MET A 1 -9.86 -13.84 11.14
C MET A 1 -9.50 -14.37 12.52
N PHE A 2 -9.97 -15.55 12.97
CA PHE A 2 -9.74 -15.98 14.36
C PHE A 2 -8.26 -16.32 14.64
N GLU A 3 -7.58 -16.94 13.67
CA GLU A 3 -6.13 -17.22 13.75
C GLU A 3 -5.28 -15.95 13.72
N GLU A 4 -5.65 -14.95 12.91
CA GLU A 4 -4.98 -13.65 12.86
C GLU A 4 -5.14 -12.89 14.19
N LEU A 5 -6.35 -12.90 14.75
CA LEU A 5 -6.64 -12.29 16.05
C LEU A 5 -5.89 -13.01 17.18
N ALA A 6 -5.83 -14.34 17.14
CA ALA A 6 -5.05 -15.13 18.09
C ALA A 6 -3.54 -14.86 17.97
N GLY A 7 -3.00 -14.75 16.76
CA GLY A 7 -1.62 -14.38 16.50
C GLY A 7 -1.29 -12.98 17.01
N TYR A 8 -2.21 -12.05 16.81
CA TYR A 8 -2.10 -10.67 17.32
C TYR A 8 -2.08 -10.62 18.85
N ILE A 9 -3.03 -11.29 19.51
CA ILE A 9 -3.07 -11.40 20.97
C ILE A 9 -1.79 -12.07 21.50
N LYS A 10 -1.31 -13.11 20.83
CA LYS A 10 -0.04 -13.77 21.16
C LYS A 10 1.12 -12.77 21.11
N GLY A 11 1.17 -11.90 20.10
CA GLY A 11 2.16 -10.82 20.01
C GLY A 11 2.10 -9.84 21.20
N ILE A 12 0.91 -9.43 21.62
CA ILE A 12 0.72 -8.56 22.80
C ILE A 12 1.22 -9.25 24.08
N VAL A 13 0.90 -10.53 24.25
CA VAL A 13 1.33 -11.32 25.41
C VAL A 13 2.86 -11.44 25.44
N PHE A 14 3.48 -11.76 24.29
CA PHE A 14 4.95 -11.82 24.18
C PHE A 14 5.61 -10.48 24.51
N PHE A 15 5.09 -9.38 23.96
CA PHE A 15 5.59 -8.04 24.26
C PHE A 15 5.48 -7.74 25.76
N SER A 16 4.35 -8.09 26.38
CA SER A 16 4.09 -7.82 27.80
C SER A 16 5.04 -8.61 28.70
N LEU A 17 5.30 -9.88 28.39
CA LEU A 17 6.29 -10.70 29.10
C LEU A 17 7.69 -10.12 28.96
N PHE A 18 8.08 -9.75 27.75
CA PHE A 18 9.40 -9.16 27.48
C PHE A 18 9.59 -7.80 28.17
N ALA A 19 8.55 -6.96 28.18
CA ALA A 19 8.57 -5.67 28.86
C ALA A 19 8.73 -5.81 30.38
N ASN A 20 8.04 -6.79 30.99
CA ASN A 20 8.22 -7.08 32.42
C ASN A 20 9.64 -7.57 32.71
N LEU A 21 10.18 -8.44 31.85
CA LEU A 21 11.56 -8.89 31.96
C LEU A 21 12.55 -7.71 31.94
N ILE A 22 12.39 -6.77 31.01
CA ILE A 22 13.19 -5.52 30.97
C ILE A 22 13.06 -4.73 32.28
N LEU A 23 11.84 -4.58 32.79
CA LEU A 23 11.59 -3.82 34.02
C LEU A 23 12.19 -4.48 35.26
N ASP A 24 12.25 -5.81 35.30
CA ASP A 24 12.84 -6.58 36.39
C ASP A 24 14.36 -6.47 36.41
N PHE A 25 15.01 -6.43 35.22
CA PHE A 25 16.44 -6.15 35.12
C PHE A 25 16.79 -4.68 35.40
N MET A 26 15.81 -3.77 35.40
CA MET A 26 16.06 -2.35 35.57
C MET A 26 16.28 -1.98 37.04
N PRO A 27 17.43 -1.36 37.39
CA PRO A 27 17.69 -0.91 38.75
C PRO A 27 16.62 0.11 39.17
N ASN A 28 16.28 0.10 40.46
CA ASN A 28 15.19 0.91 41.02
C ASN A 28 15.61 2.38 41.24
N ILE A 29 16.18 2.98 40.19
CA ILE A 29 16.61 4.38 40.11
C ILE A 29 15.54 5.22 39.39
N ASN A 30 15.67 6.55 39.44
CA ASN A 30 14.71 7.49 38.84
C ASN A 30 14.37 7.20 37.36
N TYR A 31 15.28 6.56 36.61
CA TYR A 31 15.07 6.20 35.20
C TYR A 31 14.03 5.10 34.96
N LYS A 32 13.75 4.23 35.95
CA LYS A 32 12.77 3.13 35.81
C LYS A 32 11.37 3.64 35.50
N LYS A 33 10.99 4.81 36.05
CA LYS A 33 9.71 5.48 35.77
C LYS A 33 9.54 5.83 34.30
N TYR A 34 10.57 6.43 33.69
CA TYR A 34 10.51 6.86 32.29
C TYR A 34 10.44 5.67 31.33
N ILE A 35 11.14 4.59 31.65
CA ILE A 35 11.11 3.35 30.87
C ILE A 35 9.73 2.69 30.97
N LYS A 36 9.11 2.69 32.15
CA LYS A 36 7.75 2.18 32.32
C LYS A 36 6.73 2.96 31.48
N VAL A 37 6.87 4.28 31.41
CA VAL A 37 6.03 5.13 30.53
C VAL A 37 6.26 4.81 29.06
N LEU A 38 7.52 4.70 28.63
CA LEU A 38 7.87 4.34 27.25
C LEU A 38 7.26 2.98 26.85
N ILE A 39 7.43 1.96 27.69
CA ILE A 39 6.84 0.62 27.49
C ILE A 39 5.32 0.70 27.37
N GLY A 40 4.66 1.52 28.21
CA GLY A 40 3.21 1.71 28.14
C GLY A 40 2.76 2.36 26.83
N ILE A 41 3.46 3.39 26.36
CA ILE A 41 3.18 4.03 25.06
C ILE A 41 3.36 3.03 23.92
N LEU A 42 4.45 2.25 23.94
CA LEU A 42 4.69 1.19 22.95
C LEU A 42 3.58 0.14 22.96
N LEU A 43 3.11 -0.28 24.14
CA LEU A 43 2.01 -1.23 24.26
C LEU A 43 0.72 -0.68 23.65
N ILE A 44 0.40 0.60 23.91
CA ILE A 44 -0.76 1.28 23.34
C ILE A 44 -0.68 1.30 21.81
N ILE A 45 0.49 1.60 21.24
CA ILE A 45 0.70 1.59 19.78
C ILE A 45 0.48 0.18 19.21
N VAL A 46 1.03 -0.85 19.85
CA VAL A 46 0.83 -2.25 19.44
C VAL A 46 -0.65 -2.63 19.48
N ILE A 47 -1.37 -2.22 20.53
CA ILE A 47 -2.81 -2.47 20.70
C ILE A 47 -3.66 -1.71 19.66
N LEU A 48 -3.24 -0.51 19.28
CA LEU A 48 -3.93 0.34 18.30
C LEU A 48 -3.62 -0.05 16.85
N LYS A 49 -2.59 -0.85 16.58
CA LYS A 49 -2.20 -1.27 15.23
C LYS A 49 -3.37 -1.75 14.35
N PRO A 50 -4.29 -2.64 14.80
CA PRO A 50 -5.44 -3.05 13.99
C PRO A 50 -6.46 -1.92 13.79
N ILE A 51 -6.59 -0.98 14.73
CA ILE A 51 -7.48 0.18 14.60
C ILE A 51 -6.89 1.21 13.63
N LEU A 52 -5.56 1.29 13.56
CA LEU A 52 -4.82 2.20 12.70
C LEU A 52 -4.74 1.75 11.23
N ASN A 53 -5.11 0.50 10.90
CA ASN A 53 -5.38 -0.02 9.55
C ASN A 53 -4.51 0.60 8.41
N PHE A 54 -3.20 0.70 8.63
CA PHE A 54 -2.27 1.21 7.62
C PHE A 54 -2.30 0.38 6.33
N ASP A 55 -2.57 -0.93 6.43
CA ASP A 55 -2.69 -1.82 5.27
C ASP A 55 -3.96 -1.55 4.44
N PHE A 56 -5.09 -1.22 5.08
CA PHE A 56 -6.32 -0.89 4.34
C PHE A 56 -6.14 0.40 3.52
N LEU A 57 -5.54 1.43 4.13
CA LEU A 57 -5.28 2.70 3.44
C LEU A 57 -4.26 2.56 2.31
N LEU A 58 -3.23 1.73 2.47
CA LEU A 58 -2.24 1.49 1.41
C LEU A 58 -2.80 0.66 0.26
N ASN A 59 -3.63 -0.34 0.57
CA ASN A 59 -4.29 -1.15 -0.47
C ASN A 59 -5.31 -0.33 -1.27
N GLU A 60 -6.09 0.54 -0.62
CA GLU A 60 -7.04 1.42 -1.33
C GLU A 60 -6.34 2.41 -2.28
N ILE A 61 -5.13 2.85 -1.95
CA ILE A 61 -4.32 3.70 -2.83
C ILE A 61 -3.79 2.89 -4.01
N ASN A 62 -3.26 1.69 -3.79
CA ASN A 62 -2.75 0.85 -4.87
C ASN A 62 -3.86 0.45 -5.86
N ASP A 63 -5.03 0.06 -5.36
CA ASP A 63 -6.18 -0.29 -6.21
C ASP A 63 -6.60 0.91 -7.09
N LYS A 64 -6.61 2.12 -6.52
CA LYS A 64 -6.88 3.34 -7.30
C LYS A 64 -5.80 3.68 -8.33
N VAL A 65 -4.53 3.41 -8.02
CA VAL A 65 -3.42 3.66 -8.95
C VAL A 65 -3.47 2.67 -10.12
N ASP A 66 -3.82 1.41 -9.85
CA ASP A 66 -3.95 0.38 -10.87
C ASP A 66 -5.13 0.68 -11.81
N ASP A 67 -6.29 1.10 -11.28
CA ASP A 67 -7.45 1.51 -12.09
C ASP A 67 -7.11 2.70 -13.02
N VAL A 68 -6.46 3.73 -12.48
CA VAL A 68 -6.05 4.91 -13.28
C VAL A 68 -5.04 4.52 -14.36
N SER A 69 -4.10 3.63 -14.05
CA SER A 69 -3.11 3.15 -15.02
C SER A 69 -3.74 2.31 -16.13
N PHE A 70 -4.80 1.56 -15.84
CA PHE A 70 -5.52 0.75 -16.81
C PHE A 70 -6.34 1.62 -17.78
N GLU A 71 -7.01 2.65 -17.28
CA GLU A 71 -7.75 3.61 -18.12
C GLU A 71 -6.79 4.37 -19.07
N LEU A 72 -5.69 4.90 -18.54
CA LEU A 72 -4.68 5.61 -19.36
C LEU A 72 -4.06 4.73 -20.46
N ASN A 73 -3.78 3.45 -20.17
CA ASN A 73 -3.20 2.54 -21.16
C ASN A 73 -4.21 2.13 -22.25
N ASN A 74 -5.51 2.08 -21.95
CA ASN A 74 -6.53 1.83 -22.96
C ASN A 74 -6.71 3.04 -23.87
N ASP A 75 -6.78 4.25 -23.30
CA ASP A 75 -6.93 5.49 -24.08
C ASP A 75 -5.74 5.68 -25.04
N LEU A 76 -4.51 5.46 -24.56
CA LEU A 76 -3.31 5.52 -25.40
C LEU A 76 -3.33 4.50 -26.57
N GLN A 77 -3.81 3.28 -26.33
CA GLN A 77 -3.94 2.25 -27.38
C GLN A 77 -5.04 2.59 -28.40
N VAL A 78 -6.11 3.24 -27.96
CA VAL A 78 -7.19 3.70 -28.85
C VAL A 78 -6.68 4.83 -29.74
N ASP A 79 -5.97 5.80 -29.17
CA ASP A 79 -5.37 6.91 -29.91
C ASP A 79 -4.33 6.43 -30.94
N GLU A 80 -3.49 5.46 -30.58
CA GLU A 80 -2.52 4.86 -31.50
C GLU A 80 -3.21 4.19 -32.70
N LYS A 81 -4.28 3.43 -32.46
CA LYS A 81 -5.07 2.80 -33.53
C LYS A 81 -5.77 3.81 -34.43
N ILE A 82 -6.26 4.92 -33.89
CA ILE A 82 -6.88 5.99 -34.68
C ILE A 82 -5.84 6.62 -35.61
N ASN A 83 -4.66 6.95 -35.09
CA ASN A 83 -3.56 7.52 -35.87
C ASN A 83 -3.07 6.58 -36.99
N GLU A 84 -2.99 5.27 -36.73
CA GLU A 84 -2.67 4.30 -37.78
C GLU A 84 -3.74 4.24 -38.88
N MET A 85 -5.02 4.30 -38.50
CA MET A 85 -6.11 4.29 -39.48
C MET A 85 -6.10 5.53 -40.35
N GLU A 86 -5.88 6.70 -39.78
CA GLU A 86 -5.75 7.95 -40.53
C GLU A 86 -4.60 7.89 -41.53
N THR A 87 -3.43 7.40 -41.09
CA THR A 87 -2.25 7.24 -41.96
C THR A 87 -2.55 6.34 -43.15
N LYS A 88 -3.19 5.17 -42.92
CA LYS A 88 -3.59 4.24 -43.99
C LYS A 88 -4.62 4.83 -44.95
N ILE A 89 -5.50 5.71 -44.48
CA ILE A 89 -6.47 6.41 -45.34
C ILE A 89 -5.73 7.40 -46.26
N TYR A 90 -4.79 8.18 -45.73
CA TYR A 90 -4.00 9.11 -46.53
C TYR A 90 -3.14 8.40 -47.59
N GLU A 91 -2.49 7.30 -47.23
CA GLU A 91 -1.70 6.49 -48.19
C GLU A 91 -2.58 5.99 -49.34
N ARG A 92 -3.77 5.46 -49.06
CA ARG A 92 -4.70 4.98 -50.09
C ARG A 92 -5.21 6.08 -51.02
N ILE A 93 -5.45 7.28 -50.50
CA ILE A 93 -5.89 8.43 -51.32
C ILE A 93 -4.76 8.84 -52.27
N LEU A 94 -3.52 8.89 -51.78
CA LEU A 94 -2.34 9.22 -52.59
C LEU A 94 -2.04 8.15 -53.66
N GLU A 95 -2.23 6.87 -53.34
CA GLU A 95 -2.09 5.77 -54.31
C GLU A 95 -3.18 5.82 -55.38
N GLY A 96 -4.42 6.14 -55.01
CA GLY A 96 -5.55 6.29 -55.94
C GLY A 96 -5.38 7.48 -56.90
N GLU A 97 -4.90 8.63 -56.42
CA GLU A 97 -4.64 9.80 -57.26
C GLU A 97 -3.49 9.61 -58.27
N ASN A 98 -2.51 8.73 -57.97
CA ASN A 98 -1.40 8.44 -58.89
C ASN A 98 -1.79 7.47 -60.02
N PHE A 99 -2.89 6.74 -59.90
CA PHE A 99 -3.38 5.82 -60.94
C PHE A 99 -4.25 6.51 -62.00
N GLU A 100 -4.76 7.71 -61.73
CA GLU A 100 -5.59 8.48 -62.68
C GLU A 100 -4.83 9.54 -63.50
N ARG A 101 -3.48 9.57 -63.44
CA ARG A 101 -2.62 10.41 -64.30
C ARG A 101 -1.86 9.63 -65.37
#